data_AF-A7GN85-F1
#
_entry.id   AF-A7GN85-F1
#
_cell.length_a   1.000
_cell.length_b   1.000
_cell.length_c   1.000
_cell.angle_alpha   90.00
_cell.angle_beta   90.00
_cell.angle_gamma   90.00
#
_symmetry.space_group_name_H-M   'P 1'
#
loop_
_entity.id
_entity.type
_entity.pdbx_description
1 polymer ?
#
loop_
_entity_poly.entity_id
_entity_poly.type
_entity_poly.pdbx_seq_one_letter_code
_entity_poly.pdbx_strand_id
1 'polypeptide(L)'
;MENRVVEIPPEFQCEPFFKESETKIVYTCSQSFEELIQNTYFLFDIEQKYQPWRKIEKSIPAVLQMWANKKEALSKLFKERKRNEAKAPMIHFSAYLLSILYWMNEKRISSLKDIKQDTEKLKLQPVNFMERYAFIIEQPNHYQSYIQLTQLYIEIEKIYAKNMMIKKKSLS
;
A
#
# COMPACT_ATOMS: atom_id res chain seq x y z
N MET A 1 24.34 -11.31 8.23
CA MET A 1 23.32 -10.25 8.12
C MET A 1 22.32 -10.49 9.24
N GLU A 2 21.97 -9.46 10.02
CA GLU A 2 21.11 -9.63 11.20
C GLU A 2 19.64 -9.53 10.81
N ASN A 3 18.92 -10.65 10.96
CA ASN A 3 17.48 -10.71 10.76
C ASN A 3 16.78 -10.04 11.94
N ARG A 4 15.79 -9.21 11.63
CA ARG A 4 14.84 -8.65 12.59
C ARG A 4 13.49 -9.29 12.41
N VAL A 5 12.77 -9.33 13.53
CA VAL A 5 11.46 -9.93 13.64
C VAL A 5 10.56 -8.90 14.31
N VAL A 6 9.44 -8.59 13.66
CA VAL A 6 8.41 -7.71 14.18
C VAL A 6 7.15 -8.53 14.34
N GLU A 7 6.55 -8.50 15.54
CA GLU A 7 5.27 -9.16 15.77
C GLU A 7 4.15 -8.39 15.07
N ILE A 8 3.27 -9.12 14.38
CA ILE A 8 2.11 -8.56 13.71
C ILE A 8 1.04 -8.34 14.78
N PRO A 9 0.65 -7.08 15.06
CA PRO A 9 -0.36 -6.79 16.07
C PRO A 9 -1.73 -7.37 15.67
N PRO A 10 -2.59 -7.72 16.63
CA PRO A 10 -3.95 -8.21 16.35
C PRO A 10 -4.79 -7.26 15.49
N GLU A 11 -4.47 -5.97 15.47
CA GLU A 11 -5.12 -4.95 14.66
C GLU A 11 -4.81 -5.09 13.16
N PHE A 12 -3.73 -5.80 12.81
CA PHE A 12 -3.30 -6.06 11.43
C PHE A 12 -3.59 -7.49 10.98
N GLN A 13 -3.88 -8.42 11.88
CA GLN A 13 -4.26 -9.80 11.55
C GLN A 13 -5.66 -9.82 10.89
N CYS A 14 -5.66 -9.63 9.57
CA CYS A 14 -6.88 -9.49 8.77
C CYS A 14 -6.61 -10.05 7.37
N GLU A 15 -7.44 -11.02 6.95
CA GLU A 15 -7.41 -11.51 5.58
C GLU A 15 -7.86 -10.41 4.59
N PRO A 16 -7.26 -10.36 3.38
CA PRO A 16 -6.32 -11.30 2.80
C PRO A 16 -4.85 -10.92 3.04
N PHE A 17 -4.56 -9.98 3.94
CA PHE A 17 -3.20 -9.54 4.23
C PHE A 17 -2.48 -10.56 5.10
N PHE A 18 -2.78 -10.59 6.40
CA PHE A 18 -2.16 -11.53 7.33
C PHE A 18 -3.20 -12.54 7.80
N LYS A 19 -2.90 -13.83 7.60
CA LYS A 19 -3.67 -14.92 8.20
C LYS A 19 -3.40 -14.99 9.70
N GLU A 20 -4.29 -15.61 10.47
CA GLU A 20 -4.08 -15.83 11.92
C GLU A 20 -2.79 -16.61 12.23
N SER A 21 -2.35 -17.48 11.32
CA SER A 21 -1.07 -18.20 11.45
C SER A 21 0.16 -17.32 11.24
N GLU A 22 0.03 -16.19 10.56
CA GLU A 22 1.11 -15.25 10.29
C GLU A 22 1.23 -14.25 11.44
N THR A 23 2.17 -14.51 12.34
CA THR A 23 2.33 -13.72 13.57
C THR A 23 3.49 -12.75 13.52
N LYS A 24 4.37 -12.85 12.51
CA LYS A 24 5.65 -12.14 12.46
C LYS A 24 6.02 -11.72 11.04
N ILE A 25 6.57 -10.52 10.90
CA ILE A 25 7.27 -10.06 9.69
C ILE A 25 8.76 -10.20 9.95
N VAL A 26 9.46 -10.91 9.06
CA VAL A 26 10.91 -11.07 9.11
C VAL A 26 11.55 -10.24 8.02
N TYR A 27 12.53 -9.41 8.38
CA TYR A 27 13.27 -8.59 7.43
C TYR A 27 14.72 -8.43 7.86
N THR A 28 15.59 -8.02 6.94
CA THR A 28 17.02 -7.85 7.23
C THR A 28 17.37 -6.37 7.33
N CYS A 29 18.16 -5.98 8.34
CA CYS A 29 18.54 -4.57 8.55
C CYS A 29 19.36 -3.96 7.40
N SER A 30 20.02 -4.81 6.61
CA SER A 30 20.83 -4.38 5.45
C SER A 30 19.99 -4.12 4.22
N GLN A 31 18.70 -4.47 4.21
CA GLN A 31 17.84 -4.23 3.07
C GLN A 31 17.54 -2.74 2.90
N SER A 32 17.56 -2.27 1.66
CA SER A 32 17.13 -0.91 1.31
C SER A 32 15.61 -0.76 1.50
N PHE A 33 15.13 0.48 1.49
CA PHE A 33 13.69 0.75 1.52
C PHE A 33 12.97 0.07 0.34
N GLU A 34 13.58 0.12 -0.85
CA GLU A 34 13.08 -0.47 -2.08
C GLU A 34 13.00 -2.00 -2.01
N GLU A 35 13.94 -2.65 -1.34
CA GLU A 35 13.92 -4.09 -1.10
C GLU A 35 12.85 -4.47 -0.08
N LEU A 36 12.67 -3.68 0.97
CA LEU A 36 11.65 -3.92 1.99
C LEU A 36 10.24 -3.76 1.42
N ILE A 37 9.99 -2.74 0.60
CA ILE A 37 8.66 -2.54 -0.02
C ILE A 37 8.28 -3.63 -1.03
N GLN A 38 9.26 -4.36 -1.56
CA GLN A 38 9.01 -5.46 -2.49
C GLN A 38 8.60 -6.75 -1.80
N ASN A 39 9.04 -6.96 -0.56
CA ASN A 39 8.94 -8.26 0.12
C ASN A 39 8.04 -8.23 1.35
N THR A 40 7.59 -7.06 1.77
CA THR A 40 6.72 -6.88 2.94
C THR A 40 5.61 -5.90 2.61
N TYR A 41 4.54 -5.89 3.38
CA TYR A 41 3.54 -4.82 3.42
C TYR A 41 3.16 -4.54 4.88
N PHE A 42 2.72 -3.32 5.16
CA PHE A 42 2.44 -2.80 6.52
C PHE A 42 3.60 -2.81 7.52
N LEU A 43 4.81 -3.28 7.14
CA LEU A 43 6.00 -3.27 7.99
C LEU A 43 6.23 -1.90 8.62
N PHE A 44 6.15 -0.83 7.83
CA PHE A 44 6.40 0.52 8.29
C PHE A 44 5.26 1.11 9.13
N ASP A 45 4.03 0.60 8.95
CA ASP A 45 2.88 1.01 9.76
C ASP A 45 2.89 0.36 11.14
N ILE A 46 3.50 -0.84 11.25
CA ILE A 46 3.69 -1.60 12.49
C ILE A 46 4.99 -1.16 13.21
N GLU A 47 6.12 -1.14 12.50
CA GLU A 47 7.42 -0.79 13.06
C GLU A 47 7.79 0.68 12.82
N GLN A 48 7.69 1.48 13.88
CA GLN A 48 7.83 2.94 13.83
C GLN A 48 9.28 3.44 13.68
N LYS A 49 10.26 2.54 13.51
CA LYS A 49 11.67 2.91 13.31
C LYS A 49 11.85 3.70 12.02
N TYR A 50 11.11 3.31 10.98
CA TYR A 50 11.01 4.06 9.73
C TYR A 50 9.64 4.71 9.68
N GLN A 51 9.60 5.98 9.28
CA GLN A 51 8.36 6.77 9.27
C GLN A 51 8.12 7.35 7.88
N PRO A 52 7.68 6.54 6.91
CA PRO A 52 7.44 6.98 5.53
C PRO A 52 6.53 8.21 5.42
N TRP A 53 5.54 8.32 6.31
CA TRP A 53 4.61 9.45 6.41
C TRP A 53 5.27 10.78 6.80
N ARG A 54 6.52 10.77 7.29
CA ARG A 54 7.32 11.98 7.56
C ARG A 54 8.26 12.37 6.41
N LYS A 55 8.48 11.49 5.43
CA LYS A 55 9.37 11.69 4.29
C LYS A 55 8.68 11.29 2.98
N ILE A 56 7.45 11.76 2.82
CA ILE A 56 6.56 11.35 1.72
C ILE A 56 7.16 11.67 0.35
N GLU A 57 7.98 12.71 0.27
CA GLU A 57 8.72 13.13 -0.93
C GLU A 57 9.74 12.11 -1.43
N LYS A 58 10.15 11.16 -0.58
CA LYS A 58 11.00 10.02 -0.94
C LYS A 58 10.21 8.72 -0.95
N SER A 59 9.43 8.47 0.09
CA SER A 59 8.77 7.19 0.29
C SER A 59 7.65 6.91 -0.72
N ILE A 60 6.81 7.89 -1.05
CA ILE A 60 5.71 7.69 -2.00
C ILE A 60 6.25 7.46 -3.42
N PRO A 61 7.20 8.27 -3.95
CA PRO A 61 7.79 8.00 -5.26
C PRO A 61 8.42 6.61 -5.40
N ALA A 62 9.08 6.09 -4.36
CA ALA A 62 9.65 4.75 -4.40
C ALA A 62 8.56 3.66 -4.58
N VAL A 63 7.44 3.77 -3.87
CA VAL A 63 6.31 2.82 -4.03
C VAL A 63 5.61 3.00 -5.39
N LEU A 64 5.44 4.23 -5.87
CA LEU A 64 4.88 4.50 -7.20
C LEU A 64 5.76 3.94 -8.31
N GLN A 65 7.09 4.06 -8.18
CA GLN A 65 8.04 3.46 -9.13
C GLN A 65 7.97 1.93 -9.11
N MET A 66 7.88 1.32 -7.92
CA MET A 66 7.68 -0.12 -7.79
C MET A 66 6.39 -0.58 -8.51
N TRP A 67 5.28 0.14 -8.31
CA TRP A 67 4.02 -0.12 -9.00
C TRP A 67 4.18 0.02 -10.53
N ALA A 68 4.79 1.11 -11.00
CA ALA A 68 5.01 1.36 -12.43
C ALA A 68 5.80 0.23 -13.11
N ASN A 69 6.81 -0.32 -12.42
CA ASN A 69 7.63 -1.42 -12.93
C ASN A 69 6.90 -2.78 -12.96
N LYS A 70 5.84 -2.97 -12.17
CA LYS A 70 5.16 -4.27 -12.01
C LYS A 70 3.76 -4.32 -12.63
N LYS A 71 3.11 -3.17 -12.86
CA LYS A 71 1.74 -3.11 -13.40
C LYS A 71 1.58 -3.83 -14.74
N GLU A 72 2.57 -3.77 -15.62
CA GLU A 72 2.51 -4.41 -16.95
C GLU A 72 2.62 -5.93 -16.85
N ALA A 73 3.50 -6.44 -15.99
CA ALA A 73 3.58 -7.87 -15.69
C ALA A 73 2.25 -8.37 -15.11
N LEU A 74 1.62 -7.60 -14.22
CA LEU A 74 0.32 -7.92 -13.66
C LEU A 74 -0.78 -7.91 -14.72
N SER A 75 -0.79 -6.92 -15.62
CA SER A 75 -1.67 -6.88 -16.79
C SER A 75 -1.56 -8.15 -17.64
N LYS A 76 -0.32 -8.62 -17.88
CA LYS A 76 -0.04 -9.83 -18.64
C LYS A 76 -0.65 -11.08 -17.98
N LEU A 77 -0.56 -11.21 -16.65
CA LEU A 77 -1.18 -12.33 -15.93
C LEU A 77 -2.70 -12.39 -16.16
N PHE A 78 -3.38 -11.24 -16.14
CA PHE A 78 -4.82 -11.20 -16.43
C PHE A 78 -5.16 -11.52 -17.88
N LYS A 79 -4.37 -11.03 -18.84
CA LYS A 79 -4.53 -11.35 -20.28
C LYS A 79 -4.35 -12.85 -20.54
N GLU A 80 -3.38 -13.47 -19.87
CA GLU A 80 -3.09 -14.90 -19.95
C GLU A 80 -4.01 -15.77 -19.08
N ARG A 81 -5.01 -15.17 -18.42
CA ARG A 81 -5.95 -15.84 -17.49
C ARG A 81 -5.28 -16.53 -16.29
N LYS A 82 -4.05 -16.12 -15.94
CA LYS A 82 -3.29 -16.56 -14.76
C LYS A 82 -3.74 -15.86 -13.48
N ARG A 83 -5.03 -15.98 -13.18
CA ARG A 83 -5.69 -15.24 -12.07
C ARG A 83 -5.12 -15.59 -10.69
N ASN A 84 -4.70 -16.84 -10.49
CA ASN A 84 -4.13 -17.28 -9.22
C ASN A 84 -2.75 -16.64 -8.96
N GLU A 85 -1.92 -16.53 -10.00
CA GLU A 85 -0.62 -15.86 -9.93
C GLU A 85 -0.76 -14.35 -9.70
N ALA A 86 -1.85 -13.74 -10.20
CA ALA A 86 -2.12 -12.32 -10.00
C ALA A 86 -2.58 -11.97 -8.57
N LYS A 87 -3.11 -12.94 -7.81
CA LYS A 87 -3.71 -12.71 -6.49
C LYS A 87 -2.73 -12.09 -5.49
N ALA A 88 -1.56 -12.68 -5.31
CA ALA A 88 -0.57 -12.20 -4.34
C ALA A 88 -0.03 -10.80 -4.68
N PRO A 89 0.39 -10.50 -5.93
CA PRO A 89 0.73 -9.14 -6.33
C PRO A 89 -0.40 -8.13 -6.14
N MET A 90 -1.64 -8.51 -6.43
CA MET A 90 -2.81 -7.64 -6.24
C MET A 90 -3.02 -7.26 -4.77
N ILE A 91 -2.89 -8.23 -3.84
CA ILE A 91 -2.95 -7.97 -2.40
C ILE A 91 -1.79 -7.04 -1.97
N HIS A 92 -0.57 -7.35 -2.40
CA HIS A 92 0.63 -6.57 -2.09
C HIS A 92 0.49 -5.10 -2.47
N PHE A 93 0.10 -4.84 -3.72
CA PHE A 93 -0.08 -3.47 -4.21
C PHE A 93 -1.31 -2.79 -3.61
N SER A 94 -2.35 -3.53 -3.24
CA SER A 94 -3.48 -2.96 -2.50
C SER A 94 -3.09 -2.56 -1.08
N ALA A 95 -2.24 -3.32 -0.40
CA ALA A 95 -1.71 -2.94 0.91
C ALA A 95 -0.89 -1.65 0.84
N TYR A 96 -0.03 -1.52 -0.19
CA TYR A 96 0.73 -0.30 -0.42
C TYR A 96 -0.11 0.89 -0.87
N LEU A 97 -1.15 0.68 -1.66
CA LEU A 97 -2.09 1.74 -2.02
C LEU A 97 -2.72 2.37 -0.78
N LEU A 98 -3.17 1.53 0.16
CA LEU A 98 -3.70 1.98 1.46
C LEU A 98 -2.62 2.69 2.29
N SER A 99 -1.41 2.14 2.32
CA SER A 99 -0.28 2.77 3.03
C SER A 99 0.03 4.17 2.47
N ILE A 100 0.12 4.32 1.15
CA ILE A 100 0.32 5.63 0.50
C ILE A 100 -0.81 6.59 0.86
N LEU A 101 -2.06 6.13 0.86
CA LEU A 101 -3.21 6.97 1.22
C LEU A 101 -3.04 7.57 2.61
N TYR A 102 -2.65 6.77 3.60
CA TYR A 102 -2.39 7.25 4.96
C TYR A 102 -1.15 8.15 5.02
N TRP A 103 -0.07 7.76 4.35
CA TRP A 103 1.18 8.52 4.37
C TRP A 103 1.01 9.91 3.76
N MET A 104 0.23 10.06 2.68
CA MET A 104 -0.11 11.37 2.10
C MET A 104 -0.83 12.29 3.10
N ASN A 105 -1.60 11.70 4.01
CA ASN A 105 -2.28 12.39 5.11
C ASN A 105 -1.39 12.51 6.36
N GLU A 106 -0.08 12.28 6.23
CA GLU A 106 0.93 12.36 7.30
C GLU A 106 0.65 11.41 8.47
N LYS A 107 -0.07 10.32 8.19
CA LYS A 107 -0.47 9.31 9.16
C LYS A 107 0.10 7.96 8.74
N ARG A 108 0.22 7.06 9.72
CA ARG A 108 0.37 5.63 9.50
C ARG A 108 -0.97 4.94 9.68
N ILE A 109 -1.10 3.72 9.18
CA ILE A 109 -2.22 2.86 9.54
C ILE A 109 -2.00 2.39 10.99
N SER A 110 -3.01 2.56 11.84
CA SER A 110 -2.97 2.06 13.23
C SER A 110 -3.70 0.73 13.40
N SER A 111 -4.70 0.46 12.57
CA SER A 111 -5.52 -0.74 12.61
C SER A 111 -6.18 -0.98 11.25
N LEU A 112 -6.34 -2.26 10.88
CA LEU A 112 -7.13 -2.67 9.71
C LEU A 112 -8.59 -2.99 10.06
N LYS A 113 -8.94 -3.11 11.35
CA LYS A 113 -10.29 -3.49 11.80
C LYS A 113 -11.34 -2.42 11.49
N ASP A 114 -11.00 -1.14 11.70
CA ASP A 114 -11.89 -0.01 11.49
C ASP A 114 -11.53 0.81 10.25
N ILE A 115 -10.82 0.19 9.29
CA ILE A 115 -10.16 0.87 8.18
C ILE A 115 -11.13 1.71 7.34
N LYS A 116 -12.38 1.26 7.18
CA LYS A 116 -13.39 1.99 6.43
C LYS A 116 -13.70 3.34 7.08
N GLN A 117 -14.04 3.32 8.37
CA GLN A 117 -14.41 4.52 9.12
C GLN A 117 -13.23 5.49 9.25
N ASP A 118 -12.02 4.96 9.42
CA ASP A 118 -10.82 5.79 9.55
C ASP A 118 -10.37 6.39 8.22
N THR A 119 -10.51 5.66 7.12
CA THR A 119 -10.21 6.16 5.78
C THR A 119 -11.15 7.27 5.36
N GLU A 120 -12.45 7.15 5.69
CA GLU A 120 -13.46 8.18 5.38
C GLU A 120 -13.13 9.54 6.02
N LYS A 121 -12.39 9.55 7.14
CA LYS A 121 -11.95 10.79 7.83
C LYS A 121 -10.71 11.43 7.19
N LEU A 122 -10.07 10.79 6.21
CA LEU A 122 -8.87 11.33 5.57
C LEU A 122 -9.21 12.50 4.64
N LYS A 123 -8.37 13.53 4.66
CA LYS A 123 -8.58 14.73 3.84
C LYS A 123 -8.17 14.51 2.39
N LEU A 124 -7.08 13.80 2.17
CA LEU A 124 -6.55 13.50 0.85
C LEU A 124 -6.93 12.07 0.49
N GLN A 125 -7.99 11.89 -0.30
CA GLN A 125 -8.42 10.59 -0.78
C GLN A 125 -9.10 10.67 -2.15
N PRO A 126 -9.01 9.62 -2.99
CA PRO A 126 -9.84 9.48 -4.18
C PRO A 126 -11.34 9.42 -3.84
N VAL A 127 -12.18 9.73 -4.84
CA VAL A 127 -13.64 9.62 -4.68
C VAL A 127 -14.02 8.14 -4.55
N ASN A 128 -14.91 7.84 -3.60
CA ASN A 128 -15.39 6.50 -3.28
C ASN A 128 -14.26 5.48 -3.08
N PHE A 129 -13.15 5.92 -2.48
CA PHE A 129 -11.95 5.09 -2.31
C PHE A 129 -12.28 3.76 -1.64
N MET A 130 -12.97 3.77 -0.49
CA MET A 130 -13.24 2.54 0.26
C MET A 130 -14.15 1.55 -0.45
N GLU A 131 -15.12 2.00 -1.25
CA GLU A 131 -15.97 1.10 -2.04
C GLU A 131 -15.15 0.33 -3.08
N ARG A 132 -14.29 1.06 -3.81
CA ARG A 132 -13.42 0.48 -4.83
C ARG A 132 -12.34 -0.39 -4.21
N TYR A 133 -11.76 0.07 -3.10
CA TYR A 133 -10.75 -0.67 -2.35
C TYR A 133 -11.30 -1.99 -1.80
N ALA A 134 -12.47 -1.97 -1.18
CA ALA A 134 -13.13 -3.17 -0.66
C ALA A 134 -13.36 -4.21 -1.77
N PHE A 135 -13.86 -3.78 -2.93
CA PHE A 135 -14.04 -4.65 -4.08
C PHE A 135 -12.73 -5.31 -4.56
N ILE A 136 -11.63 -4.53 -4.60
CA ILE A 136 -10.32 -5.06 -4.99
C ILE A 136 -9.83 -6.12 -4.02
N ILE A 137 -9.98 -5.88 -2.72
CA ILE A 137 -9.54 -6.79 -1.65
C ILE A 137 -10.40 -8.05 -1.57
N GLU A 138 -11.70 -7.94 -1.83
CA GLU A 138 -12.61 -9.08 -1.87
C GLU A 138 -12.34 -9.98 -3.08
N GLN A 139 -12.03 -9.38 -4.23
CA GLN A 139 -11.85 -10.09 -5.50
C GLN A 139 -10.50 -9.79 -6.17
N PRO A 140 -9.35 -10.02 -5.51
CA PRO A 140 -8.03 -9.59 -6.01
C PRO A 140 -7.61 -10.34 -7.28
N ASN A 141 -8.22 -11.48 -7.59
CA ASN A 141 -7.94 -12.29 -8.78
C ASN A 141 -8.86 -11.95 -9.96
N HIS A 142 -9.69 -10.90 -9.86
CA HIS A 142 -10.56 -10.43 -10.95
C HIS A 142 -9.90 -9.32 -11.76
N TYR A 143 -10.09 -9.36 -13.09
CA TYR A 143 -9.55 -8.33 -13.98
C TYR A 143 -10.11 -6.94 -13.67
N GLN A 144 -11.38 -6.86 -13.28
CA GLN A 144 -11.98 -5.58 -12.87
C GLN A 144 -11.29 -4.98 -11.64
N SER A 145 -10.85 -5.81 -10.71
CA SER A 145 -10.06 -5.36 -9.55
C SER A 145 -8.72 -4.78 -9.98
N TYR A 146 -8.06 -5.37 -10.98
CA TYR A 146 -6.83 -4.80 -11.56
C TYR A 146 -7.06 -3.43 -12.22
N ILE A 147 -8.17 -3.27 -12.95
CA ILE A 147 -8.53 -1.97 -13.54
C ILE A 147 -8.78 -0.94 -12.44
N GLN A 148 -9.54 -1.29 -11.41
CA GLN A 148 -9.82 -0.41 -10.27
C GLN A 148 -8.54 -0.02 -9.53
N LEU A 149 -7.66 -0.98 -9.25
CA LEU A 149 -6.37 -0.73 -8.60
C LEU A 149 -5.51 0.23 -9.43
N THR A 150 -5.43 0.01 -10.74
CA THR A 150 -4.67 0.87 -11.66
C THR A 150 -5.21 2.30 -11.68
N GLN A 151 -6.53 2.45 -11.72
CA GLN A 151 -7.16 3.78 -11.68
C GLN A 151 -6.92 4.47 -10.33
N LEU A 152 -7.04 3.77 -9.20
CA LEU A 152 -6.75 4.31 -7.88
C LEU A 152 -5.30 4.80 -7.76
N TYR A 153 -4.33 4.07 -8.31
CA TYR A 153 -2.94 4.53 -8.36
C TYR A 153 -2.78 5.84 -9.14
N ILE A 154 -3.43 5.97 -10.30
CA ILE A 154 -3.42 7.20 -11.11
C ILE A 154 -4.04 8.37 -10.34
N GLU A 155 -5.15 8.12 -9.62
CA GLU A 155 -5.83 9.14 -8.83
C GLU A 155 -4.99 9.58 -7.62
N ILE A 156 -4.39 8.63 -6.90
CA ILE A 156 -3.47 8.91 -5.78
C ILE A 156 -2.27 9.71 -6.26
N GLU A 157 -1.66 9.36 -7.39
CA GLU A 157 -0.51 10.09 -7.94
C GLU A 157 -0.86 11.55 -8.25
N LYS A 158 -2.06 11.82 -8.80
CA LYS A 158 -2.57 13.18 -9.03
C LYS A 158 -2.77 13.95 -7.73
N ILE A 159 -3.38 13.32 -6.72
CA ILE A 159 -3.61 13.94 -5.41
C ILE A 159 -2.27 14.27 -4.74
N TYR A 160 -1.32 13.32 -4.77
CA TYR A 160 0.03 13.49 -4.25
C TYR A 160 0.75 14.67 -4.93
N ALA A 161 0.77 14.71 -6.27
CA ALA A 161 1.41 15.78 -7.02
C ALA A 161 0.84 17.16 -6.65
N LYS A 162 -0.50 17.27 -6.56
CA LYS A 162 -1.18 18.49 -6.10
C LYS A 162 -0.76 18.88 -4.67
N ASN A 163 -0.72 17.93 -3.75
CA ASN A 163 -0.29 18.17 -2.37
C ASN A 163 1.15 18.70 -2.30
N MET A 164 2.07 18.12 -3.07
CA MET A 164 3.46 18.55 -3.13
C MET A 164 3.63 19.96 -3.70
N MET A 165 2.81 20.36 -4.67
CA MET A 165 2.82 21.74 -5.18
C MET A 165 2.36 22.75 -4.12
N ILE A 166 1.32 22.41 -3.35
CA ILE A 166 0.80 23.27 -2.27
C ILE A 166 1.85 23.42 -1.16
N LYS A 167 2.45 22.31 -0.72
CA LYS A 167 3.50 22.32 0.31
C LYS A 167 4.73 23.15 -0.07
N LYS A 168 5.14 23.12 -1.35
CA LYS A 168 6.24 23.95 -1.85
C LYS A 168 5.89 25.45 -1.83
N LYS A 169 4.65 25.81 -2.17
CA LYS A 169 4.18 27.21 -2.11
C LYS A 169 4.08 27.76 -0.70
N SER A 170 3.74 26.94 0.30
CA SER A 170 3.67 27.38 1.70
C SER A 170 5.05 27.58 2.36
N LEU A 171 6.13 27.11 1.73
CA LEU A 171 7.51 27.23 2.21
C LEU A 171 8.29 28.36 1.49
N SER A 172 7.67 29.01 0.51
CA SER A 172 8.21 30.16 -0.23
C SER A 172 7.56 31.45 0.23
#